data_AF-A0A4U6M1T1-F1
#
_entry.id   AF-A0A4U6M1T1-F1
#
_cell.length_a   1.000
_cell.length_b   1.000
_cell.length_c   1.000
_cell.angle_alpha   90.00
_cell.angle_beta   90.00
_cell.angle_gamma   90.00
#
_symmetry.space_group_name_H-M   'P 1'
#
loop_
_entity.id
_entity.type
_entity.pdbx_description
1 polymer ?
#
loop_
_entity_poly.entity_id
_entity_poly.type
_entity_poly.pdbx_seq_one_letter_code
_entity_poly.pdbx_strand_id
1 'polypeptide(L)'
;MTQLHTIRLLLQEMTSRNLTSVPGFAEVMKQYNITTTYVFNKHSAQLARLFKEPRNFVADIHTPEYPAGIRYEFTTEEERNHILNNIVLSE
;
A
#
# COMPACT_ATOMS: atom_id res chain seq x y z
N MET A 1 -1.82 21.79 -11.18
CA MET A 1 -2.20 20.50 -10.55
C MET A 1 -3.62 20.18 -10.96
N THR A 2 -3.89 18.98 -11.49
CA THR A 2 -5.25 18.55 -11.84
C THR A 2 -5.99 18.03 -10.60
N GLN A 3 -7.31 18.13 -10.56
CA GLN A 3 -8.12 17.64 -9.43
C GLN A 3 -7.85 16.15 -9.14
N LEU A 4 -7.69 15.33 -10.18
CA LEU A 4 -7.35 13.91 -10.07
C LEU A 4 -6.02 13.68 -9.33
N HIS A 5 -5.01 14.50 -9.60
CA HIS A 5 -3.72 14.41 -8.91
C HIS A 5 -3.87 14.72 -7.41
N THR A 6 -4.63 15.76 -7.07
CA THR A 6 -4.93 16.09 -5.67
C THR A 6 -5.68 14.96 -4.96
N ILE A 7 -6.65 14.32 -5.62
CA ILE A 7 -7.39 13.18 -5.06
C ILE A 7 -6.46 11.99 -4.83
N ARG A 8 -5.57 11.67 -5.79
CA ARG A 8 -4.59 10.58 -5.65
C ARG A 8 -3.67 10.83 -4.45
N LEU A 9 -3.16 12.04 -4.28
CA LEU A 9 -2.34 12.41 -3.12
C LEU A 9 -3.11 12.28 -1.80
N LEU A 10 -4.36 12.74 -1.76
CA LEU A 10 -5.19 12.65 -0.56
C LEU A 10 -5.46 11.19 -0.16
N LEU A 11 -5.89 10.34 -1.09
CA LEU A 11 -6.12 8.93 -0.83
C LEU A 11 -4.84 8.21 -0.39
N GLN A 12 -3.71 8.56 -1.00
CA GLN A 12 -2.41 8.00 -0.61
C GLN A 12 -2.03 8.43 0.83
N GLU A 13 -2.26 9.69 1.19
CA GLU A 13 -2.01 10.17 2.56
C GLU A 13 -2.93 9.48 3.58
N MET A 14 -4.21 9.28 3.24
CA MET A 14 -5.14 8.52 4.07
C MET A 14 -4.66 7.08 4.26
N THR A 15 -4.17 6.44 3.19
CA THR A 15 -3.61 5.08 3.22
C THR A 15 -2.40 5.00 4.15
N SER A 16 -1.46 5.94 4.03
CA SER A 16 -0.28 6.02 4.90
C SER A 16 -0.60 6.22 6.38
N ARG A 17 -1.77 6.78 6.68
CA ARG A 17 -2.28 7.00 8.06
C ARG A 17 -3.22 5.89 8.53
N ASN A 18 -3.38 4.81 7.77
CA ASN A 18 -4.31 3.71 8.04
C ASN A 18 -5.78 4.18 8.19
N LEU A 19 -6.17 5.20 7.40
CA LEU A 19 -7.53 5.76 7.34
C LEU A 19 -8.35 5.18 6.17
N THR A 20 -8.15 3.90 5.86
CA THR A 20 -8.74 3.23 4.69
C THR A 20 -10.18 2.73 4.93
N SER A 21 -10.63 2.73 6.19
CA SER A 21 -12.01 2.36 6.58
C SER A 21 -12.96 3.55 6.70
N VAL A 22 -12.52 4.76 6.35
CA VAL A 22 -13.35 5.97 6.43
C VAL A 22 -14.43 5.91 5.34
N PRO A 23 -15.69 6.30 5.64
CA PRO A 23 -16.74 6.37 4.62
C PRO A 23 -16.31 7.21 3.40
N GLY A 24 -16.60 6.74 2.19
CA GLY A 24 -16.20 7.43 0.97
C GLY A 24 -14.83 7.02 0.42
N PHE A 25 -13.94 6.41 1.22
CA PHE A 25 -12.61 6.04 0.74
C PHE A 25 -12.67 5.06 -0.44
N ALA A 26 -13.42 3.96 -0.26
CA ALA A 26 -13.61 2.93 -1.28
C ALA A 26 -14.37 3.47 -2.50
N GLU A 27 -15.40 4.29 -2.29
CA GLU A 27 -16.16 4.87 -3.40
C GLU A 27 -15.30 5.80 -4.27
N VAL A 28 -14.48 6.66 -3.66
CA VAL A 28 -13.60 7.59 -4.39
C VAL A 28 -12.50 6.83 -5.13
N MET A 29 -11.88 5.82 -4.50
CA MET A 29 -10.92 4.95 -5.19
C MET A 29 -11.53 4.33 -6.45
N LYS A 30 -12.76 3.80 -6.34
CA LYS A 30 -13.46 3.15 -7.44
C LYS A 30 -13.90 4.13 -8.53
N GLN A 31 -14.37 5.31 -8.14
CA GLN A 31 -14.80 6.35 -9.07
C GLN A 31 -13.65 6.86 -9.95
N TYR A 32 -12.46 7.00 -9.37
CA TYR A 32 -11.30 7.58 -10.06
C TYR A 32 -10.27 6.54 -10.51
N ASN A 33 -10.55 5.25 -10.32
CA ASN A 33 -9.66 4.13 -10.60
C ASN A 33 -8.25 4.36 -10.02
N ILE A 34 -8.18 4.61 -8.71
CA ILE A 34 -6.93 4.91 -8.00
C ILE A 34 -6.51 3.73 -7.15
N THR A 35 -5.30 3.24 -7.37
CA THR A 35 -4.59 2.35 -6.46
C THR A 35 -3.76 3.15 -5.46
N THR A 36 -3.73 2.73 -4.19
CA THR A 36 -2.84 3.26 -3.16
C THR A 36 -2.06 2.14 -2.48
N THR A 37 -0.94 2.48 -1.87
CA THR A 37 -0.06 1.47 -1.24
C THR A 37 0.48 1.98 0.08
N TYR A 38 0.49 1.12 1.09
CA TYR A 38 1.20 1.37 2.35
C TYR A 38 2.34 0.37 2.50
N VAL A 39 3.57 0.86 2.64
CA VAL A 39 4.75 0.01 2.88
C VAL A 39 5.27 0.24 4.28
N PHE A 40 5.60 -0.86 4.96
CA PHE A 40 6.18 -0.81 6.31
C PHE A 40 6.94 -2.10 6.60
N ASN A 41 7.66 -2.11 7.72
CA ASN A 41 8.31 -3.30 8.25
C ASN A 41 7.53 -3.78 9.47
N LYS A 42 7.21 -5.08 9.57
CA LYS A 42 6.51 -5.67 10.73
C LYS A 42 7.28 -5.41 12.03
N HIS A 43 8.60 -5.50 11.95
CA HIS A 43 9.52 -5.34 13.05
C HIS A 43 10.74 -4.49 12.66
N SER A 44 11.43 -3.95 13.67
CA SER A 44 12.78 -3.43 13.47
C SER A 44 13.72 -4.56 13.03
N ALA A 45 14.82 -4.22 12.35
CA ALA A 45 15.77 -5.23 11.87
C ALA A 45 16.33 -6.13 12.99
N GLN A 46 16.50 -5.57 14.20
CA GLN A 46 16.96 -6.31 15.38
C GLN A 46 15.92 -7.33 15.84
N LEU A 47 14.65 -6.92 15.94
CA LEU A 47 13.55 -7.80 16.34
C LEU A 47 13.23 -8.85 15.28
N ALA A 48 13.28 -8.51 13.99
CA ALA A 48 13.09 -9.47 12.90
C ALA A 48 14.13 -10.60 12.95
N ARG A 49 15.39 -10.28 13.24
CA ARG A 49 16.45 -11.28 13.46
C ARG A 49 16.18 -12.15 14.68
N LEU A 50 15.75 -11.53 15.79
CA LEU A 50 15.44 -12.24 17.03
C LEU A 50 14.29 -13.23 16.86
N PHE A 51 13.20 -12.80 16.22
CA PHE A 51 12.02 -13.63 15.96
C PHE A 51 12.18 -14.58 14.77
N LYS A 52 13.31 -14.52 14.06
CA LYS A 52 13.52 -15.25 12.79
C LYS A 52 12.34 -15.05 11.85
N GLU A 53 11.89 -13.81 11.69
CA GLU A 53 10.80 -13.42 10.79
C GLU A 53 11.39 -13.08 9.42
N PRO A 54 11.44 -14.03 8.47
CA PRO A 54 12.07 -13.78 7.17
C PRO A 54 11.24 -12.78 6.35
N ARG A 55 9.92 -12.69 6.55
CA ARG A 55 9.01 -11.87 5.74
C ARG A 55 8.73 -10.51 6.36
N ASN A 56 9.77 -9.78 6.74
CA ASN A 56 9.60 -8.55 7.53
C ASN A 56 9.12 -7.34 6.72
N PHE A 57 9.29 -7.35 5.40
CA PHE A 57 8.95 -6.22 4.52
C PHE A 57 7.53 -6.39 4.00
N VAL A 58 6.66 -5.41 4.22
CA VAL A 58 5.23 -5.52 3.90
C VAL A 58 4.80 -4.42 2.94
N ALA A 59 3.87 -4.75 2.07
CA ALA A 59 3.06 -3.79 1.31
C ALA A 59 1.58 -4.16 1.41
N ASP A 60 0.76 -3.21 1.87
CA ASP A 60 -0.70 -3.29 1.78
C ASP A 60 -1.12 -2.50 0.53
N ILE A 61 -1.77 -3.16 -0.42
CA ILE A 61 -2.15 -2.59 -1.71
C ILE A 61 -3.67 -2.50 -1.78
N HIS A 62 -4.19 -1.29 -1.85
CA HIS A 62 -5.61 -1.01 -1.97
C HIS A 62 -5.92 -0.69 -3.42
N THR A 63 -6.79 -1.49 -4.04
CA THR A 63 -7.25 -1.26 -5.42
C THR A 63 -8.74 -0.93 -5.45
N PRO A 64 -9.27 -0.38 -6.56
CA PRO A 64 -10.71 -0.21 -6.77
C PRO A 64 -11.55 -1.48 -6.55
N GLU A 65 -11.00 -2.64 -6.90
CA GLU A 65 -11.63 -3.96 -6.75
C GLU A 65 -11.51 -4.49 -5.32
N TYR A 66 -10.41 -4.18 -4.64
CA TYR A 66 -10.10 -4.61 -3.29
C TYR A 66 -9.71 -3.42 -2.38
N PRO A 67 -10.67 -2.53 -2.06
CA PRO A 67 -10.39 -1.31 -1.29
C PRO A 67 -10.01 -1.58 0.17
N ALA A 68 -10.36 -2.77 0.70
CA ALA A 68 -9.90 -3.22 2.01
C ALA A 68 -8.39 -3.48 2.07
N GLY A 69 -7.73 -3.59 0.90
CA GLY A 69 -6.32 -3.87 0.79
C GLY A 69 -6.00 -5.36 0.75
N ILE A 70 -5.01 -5.72 -0.04
CA ILE A 70 -4.37 -7.03 -0.01
C ILE A 70 -2.97 -6.84 0.58
N ARG A 71 -2.65 -7.63 1.61
CA ARG A 71 -1.33 -7.63 2.24
C ARG A 71 -0.39 -8.58 1.52
N TYR A 72 0.78 -8.07 1.17
CA TYR A 72 1.90 -8.83 0.63
C TYR A 72 3.09 -8.71 1.57
N GLU A 73 3.76 -9.83 1.82
CA GLU A 73 4.91 -9.91 2.71
C GLU A 73 6.10 -10.54 1.99
N PHE A 74 7.26 -9.90 2.14
CA PHE A 74 8.44 -10.15 1.33
C PHE A 74 9.65 -10.40 2.20
N THR A 75 10.58 -11.16 1.64
CA THR A 75 11.82 -11.52 2.33
C THR A 75 12.87 -10.41 2.29
N THR A 76 12.85 -9.61 1.23
CA THR A 76 13.75 -8.47 1.05
C THR A 76 13.00 -7.22 0.60
N GLU A 77 13.63 -6.07 0.78
CA GLU A 77 13.10 -4.80 0.32
C GLU A 77 13.08 -4.73 -1.21
N GLU A 78 14.09 -5.31 -1.87
CA GLU A 78 14.21 -5.37 -3.33
C GLU A 78 13.06 -6.17 -3.95
N GLU A 79 12.69 -7.29 -3.34
CA GLU A 79 11.56 -8.12 -3.78
C GLU A 79 10.24 -7.33 -3.72
N ARG A 80 9.97 -6.66 -2.59
CA ARG A 80 8.81 -5.79 -2.42
C ARG A 80 8.77 -4.71 -3.50
N ASN A 81 9.88 -3.99 -3.67
CA ASN A 81 9.96 -2.85 -4.59
C ASN A 81 9.82 -3.30 -6.05
N HIS A 82 10.34 -4.47 -6.43
CA HIS A 82 10.16 -5.04 -7.76
C HIS A 82 8.68 -5.30 -8.06
N ILE A 83 7.95 -5.91 -7.12
CA ILE A 83 6.51 -6.17 -7.27
C ILE A 83 5.71 -4.86 -7.33
N LEU A 84 6.00 -3.90 -6.44
CA LEU A 84 5.31 -2.62 -6.45
C LEU A 84 5.50 -1.85 -7.77
N ASN A 85 6.70 -1.86 -8.34
CA ASN A 85 6.95 -1.23 -9.63
C ASN A 85 6.13 -1.90 -10.74
N ASN A 86 5.97 -3.21 -10.73
CA ASN A 86 5.15 -3.90 -11.73
C ASN A 86 3.65 -3.60 -11.57
N ILE A 87 3.17 -3.44 -10.33
CA ILE A 87 1.76 -3.09 -10.05
C ILE A 87 1.47 -1.63 -10.45
N VAL A 88 2.37 -0.70 -10.12
CA VAL A 88 2.19 0.73 -10.41
C VAL A 88 2.34 1.06 -11.90
N LEU A 89 3.15 0.30 -12.66
CA LEU A 89 3.34 0.49 -14.11
C LEU A 89 2.27 -0.22 -14.96
N SER A 90 1.32 -0.91 -14.33
CA SER A 90 0.18 -1.56 -15.01
C SER A 90 -1.02 -0.62 -15.21
N GLU A 91 -0.97 0.61 -14.67
CA GLU A 91 -1.99 1.67 -14.83
C GLU A 91 -1.70 2.59 -16.02
#